data_AF-A0A7I6MWN9-F1
#
_entry.id   AF-A0A7I6MWN9-F1
#
_cell.length_a   1.000
_cell.length_b   1.000
_cell.length_c   1.000
_cell.angle_alpha   90.00
_cell.angle_beta   90.00
_cell.angle_gamma   90.00
#
_symmetry.space_group_name_H-M   'P 1'
#
loop_
_entity.id
_entity.type
_entity.pdbx_description
1 polymer ?
#
loop_
_entity_poly.entity_id
_entity_poly.type
_entity_poly.pdbx_seq_one_letter_code
_entity_poly.pdbx_strand_id
1 'polypeptide(L)'
;QSAQRSSQWEDAILGALNTHVSQNQYKLVLSKNLVGILLVVVVRVDHVEYIKEVYGATAGVGIMGMMGNKGGAAVRFTFYDSTLCFVCAHLAAHRENVAGRNADYMNILSKIDFKDTNDDSVANDVRFLSGEPPILNHDYVFWLGDLNYRITDDVTTEDVFQYSEAGKFAPLLAKEQLLLERKRGNVFHEFEEGAIKFPPTYKFQAGTSVYDKRPEKKLRAPAWCDRILWRAKTPDHVSLLHYNAVMALDLSDHKPVHAFFDVQIKHQVVTKKNQVSRDISC
;
A
#
# COMPACT_ATOMS: atom_id res chain seq x y z
N GLN A 1 -0.57 23.88 6.29
CA GLN A 1 -1.42 23.01 7.15
C GLN A 1 -1.17 21.52 6.94
N SER A 2 -1.12 20.97 5.70
CA SER A 2 -0.86 19.52 5.52
C SER A 2 0.56 19.10 5.95
N ALA A 3 1.60 19.85 5.58
CA ALA A 3 2.99 19.58 5.97
C ALA A 3 3.23 19.62 7.50
N GLN A 4 2.50 20.49 8.22
CA GLN A 4 2.57 20.57 9.67
C GLN A 4 1.89 19.35 10.34
N ARG A 5 0.79 18.87 9.75
CA ARG A 5 0.10 17.66 10.23
C ARG A 5 0.89 16.38 9.92
N SER A 6 1.57 16.30 8.78
CA SER A 6 2.43 15.14 8.47
C SER A 6 3.59 15.03 9.45
N SER A 7 4.24 16.15 9.79
CA SER A 7 5.30 16.17 10.80
C SER A 7 4.82 15.68 12.18
N GLN A 8 3.62 16.07 12.62
CA GLN A 8 3.05 15.57 13.88
C GLN A 8 2.81 14.05 13.86
N TRP A 9 2.37 13.51 12.72
CA TRP A 9 2.21 12.07 12.56
C TRP A 9 3.56 11.34 12.51
N GLU A 10 4.56 11.91 11.85
CA GLU A 10 5.93 11.37 11.84
C GLU A 10 6.49 11.28 13.26
N ASP A 11 6.36 12.35 14.05
CA ASP A 11 6.80 12.37 15.45
C ASP A 11 6.04 11.35 16.30
N ALA A 12 4.72 11.24 16.15
CA ALA A 12 3.92 10.27 16.88
C ALA A 12 4.27 8.82 16.53
N ILE A 13 4.49 8.52 15.25
CA ILE A 13 4.86 7.18 14.77
C ILE A 13 6.26 6.81 15.27
N LEU A 14 7.24 7.69 15.07
CA LEU A 14 8.62 7.44 15.53
C LEU A 14 8.69 7.34 17.05
N GLY A 15 7.99 8.22 17.77
CA GLY A 15 7.88 8.17 19.22
C GLY A 15 7.30 6.86 19.72
N ALA A 16 6.19 6.40 19.14
CA ALA A 16 5.58 5.13 19.49
C ALA A 16 6.53 3.95 19.21
N LEU A 17 7.09 3.86 18.00
CA LEU A 17 8.02 2.78 17.64
C LEU A 17 9.24 2.75 18.56
N ASN A 18 9.88 3.90 18.79
CA ASN A 18 11.12 4.00 19.56
C ASN A 18 10.92 3.87 21.07
N THR A 19 9.68 3.98 21.57
CA THR A 19 9.36 3.64 22.97
C THR A 19 9.40 2.12 23.20
N HIS A 20 9.14 1.32 22.15
CA HIS A 20 9.10 -0.14 22.23
C HIS A 20 10.42 -0.83 21.83
N VAL A 21 11.45 -0.07 21.46
CA VAL A 21 12.79 -0.61 21.14
C VAL A 21 13.87 0.12 21.94
N SER A 22 14.66 -0.62 22.71
CA SER A 22 15.75 -0.07 23.53
C SER A 22 17.06 0.12 22.73
N GLN A 23 17.26 -0.68 21.69
CA GLN A 23 18.37 -0.62 20.75
C GLN A 23 17.83 -0.66 19.33
N ASN A 24 18.63 -0.17 18.37
CA ASN A 24 18.27 -0.15 16.95
C ASN A 24 16.95 0.57 16.66
N GLN A 25 16.86 1.80 17.18
CA GLN A 25 15.75 2.73 16.95
C GLN A 25 15.43 2.90 15.45
N TYR A 26 14.22 3.33 15.15
CA TYR A 26 13.77 3.68 13.82
C TYR A 26 14.09 5.15 13.49
N LYS A 27 14.45 5.39 12.23
CA LYS A 27 14.57 6.71 11.60
C LYS A 27 13.69 6.79 10.36
N LEU A 28 13.24 8.01 10.05
CA LEU A 28 12.52 8.30 8.82
C LEU A 28 13.44 8.08 7.60
N VAL A 29 12.95 7.33 6.61
CA VAL A 29 13.56 7.24 5.28
C VAL A 29 12.98 8.36 4.41
N LEU A 30 11.65 8.37 4.25
CA LEU A 30 10.94 9.41 3.52
C LEU A 30 9.45 9.37 3.92
N SER A 31 8.82 10.54 3.97
CA SER A 31 7.37 10.66 4.00
C SER A 31 6.86 11.33 2.72
N LYS A 32 5.69 10.90 2.26
CA LYS A 32 4.98 11.54 1.15
C LYS A 32 3.50 11.64 1.47
N ASN A 33 2.94 12.82 1.23
CA ASN A 33 1.53 13.08 1.47
C ASN A 33 0.85 13.64 0.22
N LEU A 34 -0.42 13.28 0.05
CA LEU A 34 -1.29 13.81 -0.98
C LEU A 34 -2.68 14.03 -0.39
N VAL A 35 -3.03 15.29 -0.16
CA VAL A 35 -4.30 15.68 0.49
C VAL A 35 -4.47 14.98 1.86
N GLY A 36 -5.28 13.91 1.94
CA GLY A 36 -5.52 13.12 3.15
C GLY A 36 -4.74 11.80 3.21
N ILE A 37 -3.92 11.49 2.20
CA ILE A 37 -3.05 10.32 2.16
C ILE A 37 -1.72 10.71 2.77
N LEU A 38 -1.20 9.87 3.67
CA LEU A 38 0.15 9.96 4.21
C LEU A 38 0.80 8.58 4.14
N LEU A 39 1.96 8.50 3.48
CA LEU A 39 2.85 7.36 3.47
C LEU A 39 4.11 7.75 4.25
N VAL A 40 4.45 6.98 5.28
CA VAL A 40 5.66 7.15 6.08
C VAL A 40 6.46 5.88 5.99
N VAL A 41 7.70 5.97 5.51
CA VAL A 41 8.65 4.85 5.49
C VAL A 41 9.73 5.11 6.52
N VAL A 42 9.92 4.16 7.43
CA VAL A 42 10.93 4.20 8.48
C VAL A 42 11.82 2.95 8.41
N VAL A 43 13.05 3.07 8.89
CA VAL A 43 14.03 1.98 8.90
C VAL A 43 14.76 1.95 10.24
N ARG A 44 15.19 0.77 10.70
CA ARG A 44 16.06 0.66 11.87
C ARG A 44 17.43 1.29 11.58
N VAL A 45 18.02 1.93 12.58
CA VAL A 45 19.25 2.73 12.45
C VAL A 45 20.45 1.94 11.93
N ASP A 46 20.54 0.65 12.25
CA ASP A 46 21.59 -0.27 11.80
C ASP A 46 21.54 -0.55 10.30
N HIS A 47 20.44 -0.20 9.62
CA HIS A 47 20.32 -0.37 8.18
C HIS A 47 20.34 0.95 7.38
N VAL A 48 20.48 2.10 8.04
CA VAL A 48 20.41 3.42 7.38
C VAL A 48 21.50 3.59 6.30
N GLU A 49 22.71 3.09 6.54
CA GLU A 49 23.82 3.19 5.58
C GLU A 49 23.60 2.37 4.29
N TYR A 50 22.64 1.43 4.30
CA TYR A 50 22.29 0.59 3.15
C TYR A 50 21.08 1.10 2.38
N ILE A 51 20.49 2.22 2.80
CA ILE A 51 19.40 2.89 2.08
C ILE A 51 20.01 3.88 1.08
N LYS A 52 19.70 3.69 -0.20
CA LYS A 52 20.20 4.51 -1.31
C LYS A 52 19.05 4.89 -2.23
N GLU A 53 19.27 5.88 -3.09
CA GLU A 53 18.36 6.21 -4.20
C GLU A 53 16.89 6.37 -3.75
N VAL A 54 16.70 7.19 -2.71
CA VAL A 54 15.41 7.41 -2.07
C VAL A 54 14.62 8.48 -2.84
N TYR A 55 13.49 8.08 -3.41
CA TYR A 55 12.61 8.97 -4.17
C TYR A 55 11.17 8.80 -3.71
N GLY A 56 10.35 9.82 -3.91
CA GLY A 56 8.92 9.69 -3.68
C GLY A 56 8.11 10.67 -4.49
N ALA A 57 6.94 10.20 -4.94
CA ALA A 57 6.07 10.86 -5.89
C ALA A 57 4.61 10.71 -5.45
N THR A 58 3.74 11.51 -6.04
CA THR A 58 2.30 11.45 -5.79
C THR A 58 1.54 11.55 -7.12
N ALA A 59 0.35 10.97 -7.16
CA ALA A 59 -0.55 11.05 -8.31
C ALA A 59 -1.98 11.30 -7.83
N GLY A 60 -2.56 12.44 -8.21
CA GLY A 60 -3.97 12.74 -7.98
C GLY A 60 -4.86 12.11 -9.05
N VAL A 61 -6.01 11.56 -8.65
CA VAL A 61 -6.95 10.84 -9.54
C VAL A 61 -8.41 11.28 -9.39
N GLY A 62 -8.66 12.44 -8.78
CA GLY A 62 -10.00 12.97 -8.52
C GLY A 62 -10.82 13.36 -9.77
N ILE A 63 -11.64 14.41 -9.70
CA ILE A 63 -12.48 14.87 -10.82
C ILE A 63 -11.61 15.01 -12.08
N MET A 64 -12.05 14.38 -13.17
CA MET A 64 -11.34 14.29 -14.46
C MET A 64 -9.93 13.67 -14.39
N GLY A 65 -9.65 12.84 -13.39
CA GLY A 65 -8.36 12.20 -13.20
C GLY A 65 -7.24 13.17 -12.82
N MET A 66 -7.53 14.42 -12.46
CA MET A 66 -6.51 15.45 -12.22
C MET A 66 -6.65 16.15 -10.85
N MET A 67 -7.86 16.30 -10.30
CA MET A 67 -8.06 17.14 -9.10
C MET A 67 -9.08 16.53 -8.13
N GLY A 68 -8.62 16.08 -6.96
CA GLY A 68 -9.48 15.64 -5.85
C GLY A 68 -8.72 15.02 -4.68
N ASN A 69 -9.45 14.64 -3.63
CA ASN A 69 -8.92 14.03 -2.40
C ASN A 69 -8.59 12.53 -2.53
N LYS A 70 -8.36 12.05 -3.76
CA LYS A 70 -8.10 10.67 -4.13
C LYS A 70 -6.80 10.61 -4.91
N GLY A 71 -6.08 9.51 -4.78
CA GLY A 71 -4.78 9.35 -5.44
C GLY A 71 -3.90 8.32 -4.78
N GLY A 72 -2.62 8.43 -5.09
CA GLY A 72 -1.55 7.63 -4.49
C GLY A 72 -0.37 8.49 -4.07
N ALA A 73 0.27 8.09 -2.98
CA ALA A 73 1.61 8.54 -2.60
C ALA A 73 2.52 7.31 -2.65
N ALA A 74 3.70 7.46 -3.26
CA ALA A 74 4.67 6.39 -3.35
C ALA A 74 6.05 6.82 -2.88
N VAL A 75 6.77 5.88 -2.27
CA VAL A 75 8.16 6.01 -1.87
C VAL A 75 8.90 4.80 -2.41
N ARG A 76 10.05 5.02 -3.03
CA ARG A 76 10.95 3.96 -3.46
C ARG A 76 12.37 4.22 -3.00
N PHE A 77 13.11 3.15 -2.79
CA PHE A 77 14.51 3.19 -2.40
C PHE A 77 15.20 1.88 -2.75
N THR A 78 16.51 1.94 -2.84
CA THR A 78 17.38 0.76 -2.88
C THR A 78 17.77 0.42 -1.44
N PHE A 79 17.50 -0.81 -1.02
CA PHE A 79 17.88 -1.37 0.27
C PHE A 79 18.90 -2.47 0.06
N TYR A 80 20.13 -2.25 0.55
CA TYR A 80 21.30 -3.02 0.13
C TYR A 80 21.44 -3.01 -1.40
N ASP A 81 21.10 -4.11 -2.07
CA ASP A 81 21.12 -4.26 -3.53
C ASP A 81 19.77 -4.73 -4.09
N SER A 82 18.67 -4.48 -3.38
CA SER A 82 17.30 -4.70 -3.85
C SER A 82 16.51 -3.41 -3.89
N THR A 83 15.63 -3.27 -4.87
CA THR A 83 14.77 -2.09 -5.05
C THR A 83 13.39 -2.33 -4.46
N LEU A 84 12.94 -1.46 -3.57
CA LEU A 84 11.64 -1.52 -2.92
C LEU A 84 10.80 -0.31 -3.31
N CYS A 85 9.51 -0.53 -3.55
CA CYS A 85 8.53 0.53 -3.76
C CYS A 85 7.28 0.30 -2.89
N PHE A 86 6.89 1.33 -2.14
CA PHE A 86 5.67 1.35 -1.35
C PHE A 86 4.72 2.36 -1.95
N VAL A 87 3.45 1.97 -2.13
CA VAL A 87 2.37 2.82 -2.64
C VAL A 87 1.23 2.82 -1.64
N CYS A 88 0.84 3.98 -1.15
CA CYS A 88 -0.37 4.18 -0.35
C CYS A 88 -1.42 4.89 -1.20
N ALA A 89 -2.58 4.26 -1.41
CA ALA A 89 -3.64 4.79 -2.25
C ALA A 89 -4.96 4.99 -1.50
N HIS A 90 -5.73 5.97 -1.95
CA HIS A 90 -7.13 6.16 -1.58
C HIS A 90 -7.93 6.31 -2.87
N LEU A 91 -8.65 5.25 -3.25
CA LEU A 91 -9.35 5.14 -4.54
C LEU A 91 -10.80 5.58 -4.45
N ALA A 92 -11.45 5.73 -5.61
CA ALA A 92 -12.83 6.17 -5.72
C ALA A 92 -13.81 5.41 -4.82
N ALA A 93 -14.62 6.17 -4.08
CA ALA A 93 -15.60 5.62 -3.15
C ALA A 93 -16.89 5.17 -3.84
N HIS A 94 -17.80 4.62 -3.04
CA HIS A 94 -19.15 4.14 -3.41
C HIS A 94 -19.18 2.77 -4.08
N ARG A 95 -20.22 2.00 -3.78
CA ARG A 95 -20.31 0.57 -4.08
C ARG A 95 -20.33 0.31 -5.58
N GLU A 96 -21.08 1.14 -6.30
CA GLU A 96 -21.28 1.14 -7.74
C GLU A 96 -20.04 1.51 -8.55
N ASN A 97 -19.08 2.25 -7.97
CA ASN A 97 -17.99 2.88 -8.73
C ASN A 97 -16.75 1.98 -8.90
N VAL A 98 -16.94 0.73 -9.33
CA VAL A 98 -15.83 -0.21 -9.58
C VAL A 98 -14.93 0.30 -10.70
N ALA A 99 -15.53 0.76 -11.81
CA ALA A 99 -14.79 1.29 -12.95
C ALA A 99 -13.90 2.49 -12.56
N GLY A 100 -14.39 3.38 -11.70
CA GLY A 100 -13.60 4.50 -11.18
C GLY A 100 -12.39 4.04 -10.37
N ARG A 101 -12.53 3.01 -9.51
CA ARG A 101 -11.40 2.45 -8.76
C ARG A 101 -10.36 1.81 -9.66
N ASN A 102 -10.80 1.07 -10.68
CA ASN A 102 -9.88 0.49 -11.66
C ASN A 102 -9.13 1.60 -12.43
N ALA A 103 -9.84 2.66 -12.85
CA ALA A 103 -9.24 3.80 -13.52
C ALA A 103 -8.25 4.55 -12.62
N ASP A 104 -8.58 4.75 -11.33
CA ASP A 104 -7.69 5.35 -10.34
C ASP A 104 -6.40 4.55 -10.18
N TYR A 105 -6.50 3.22 -10.07
CA TYR A 105 -5.33 2.33 -10.04
C TYR A 105 -4.43 2.53 -11.27
N MET A 106 -5.00 2.49 -12.49
CA MET A 106 -4.26 2.67 -13.74
C MET A 106 -3.65 4.08 -13.85
N ASN A 107 -4.35 5.10 -13.37
CA ASN A 107 -3.86 6.47 -13.34
C ASN A 107 -2.68 6.63 -12.37
N ILE A 108 -2.74 6.04 -11.17
CA ILE A 108 -1.62 6.05 -10.23
C ILE A 108 -0.41 5.34 -10.86
N LEU A 109 -0.65 4.17 -11.46
CA LEU A 109 0.39 3.38 -12.10
C LEU A 109 1.12 4.12 -13.22
N SER A 110 0.37 4.86 -14.05
CA SER A 110 0.91 5.60 -15.21
C SER A 110 1.51 6.96 -14.85
N LYS A 111 0.99 7.65 -13.83
CA LYS A 111 1.41 9.03 -13.49
C LYS A 111 2.52 9.11 -12.45
N ILE A 112 2.69 8.09 -11.62
CA ILE A 112 3.80 8.07 -10.67
C ILE A 112 5.10 7.88 -11.43
N ASP A 113 5.97 8.88 -11.31
CA ASP A 113 7.28 8.92 -11.91
C ASP A 113 8.30 9.38 -10.86
N PHE A 114 9.32 8.55 -10.63
CA PHE A 114 10.36 8.78 -9.66
C PHE A 114 11.53 9.51 -10.33
N LYS A 115 11.33 10.79 -10.69
CA LYS A 115 12.42 11.65 -11.19
C LYS A 115 13.29 12.14 -10.05
N ASP A 116 14.59 12.20 -10.31
CA ASP A 116 15.50 13.03 -9.53
C ASP A 116 15.25 14.49 -9.91
N THR A 117 14.88 15.35 -8.97
CA THR A 117 14.60 16.77 -9.26
C THR A 117 15.88 17.58 -9.53
N ASN A 118 17.06 16.95 -9.43
CA ASN A 118 18.36 17.60 -9.58
C ASN A 118 19.17 17.15 -10.82
N ASP A 119 18.66 16.21 -11.62
CA ASP A 119 19.38 15.74 -12.81
C ASP A 119 18.42 15.49 -14.00
N ASP A 120 18.23 16.52 -14.81
CA ASP A 120 17.50 16.45 -16.09
C ASP A 120 18.24 15.64 -17.17
N SER A 121 19.45 15.13 -16.89
CA SER A 121 20.35 14.60 -17.93
C SER A 121 20.53 13.08 -17.98
N VAL A 122 19.99 12.27 -17.04
CA VAL A 122 20.24 10.81 -17.07
C VAL A 122 19.00 9.92 -16.85
N ALA A 123 17.83 10.45 -16.47
CA ALA A 123 16.66 9.61 -16.16
C ALA A 123 15.81 9.15 -17.37
N ASN A 124 16.25 9.42 -18.61
CA ASN A 124 15.48 9.10 -19.82
C ASN A 124 15.82 7.73 -20.45
N ASP A 125 16.92 7.08 -20.08
CA ASP A 125 17.39 5.91 -20.85
C ASP A 125 16.76 4.57 -20.40
N VAL A 126 16.32 4.46 -19.14
CA VAL A 126 15.79 3.19 -18.60
C VAL A 126 14.27 3.07 -18.73
N ARG A 127 13.56 4.18 -19.00
CA ARG A 127 12.08 4.19 -19.17
C ARG A 127 11.62 3.42 -20.40
N PHE A 128 12.49 3.29 -21.40
CA PHE A 128 12.13 2.77 -22.72
C PHE A 128 12.59 1.33 -22.99
N LEU A 129 13.37 0.71 -22.07
CA LEU A 129 13.89 -0.63 -22.32
C LEU A 129 12.95 -1.76 -21.89
N SER A 130 12.15 -1.57 -20.82
CA SER A 130 11.19 -2.59 -20.37
C SER A 130 9.74 -2.34 -20.80
N GLY A 131 9.36 -1.09 -21.07
CA GLY A 131 7.96 -0.71 -21.34
C GLY A 131 7.02 -0.82 -20.13
N GLU A 132 7.53 -1.20 -18.95
CA GLU A 132 6.74 -1.32 -17.73
C GLU A 132 6.63 0.03 -16.97
N PRO A 133 5.49 0.29 -16.30
CA PRO A 133 5.34 1.47 -15.43
C PRO A 133 6.42 1.56 -14.34
N PRO A 134 6.88 2.77 -13.95
CA PRO A 134 7.99 2.95 -13.01
C PRO A 134 7.82 2.22 -11.67
N ILE A 135 6.59 2.14 -11.15
CA ILE A 135 6.26 1.39 -9.93
C ILE A 135 6.63 -0.09 -10.09
N LEU A 136 6.29 -0.72 -11.21
CA LEU A 136 6.45 -2.17 -11.42
C LEU A 136 7.89 -2.58 -11.70
N ASN A 137 8.79 -1.63 -11.98
CA ASN A 137 10.19 -1.95 -12.25
C ASN A 137 11.02 -2.25 -10.98
N HIS A 138 10.43 -2.28 -9.79
CA HIS A 138 11.14 -2.60 -8.55
C HIS A 138 11.17 -4.11 -8.30
N ASP A 139 12.18 -4.61 -7.59
CA ASP A 139 12.26 -6.02 -7.16
C ASP A 139 11.04 -6.37 -6.30
N TYR A 140 10.64 -5.45 -5.42
CA TYR A 140 9.50 -5.58 -4.52
C TYR A 140 8.61 -4.34 -4.59
N VAL A 141 7.30 -4.56 -4.76
CA VAL A 141 6.28 -3.52 -4.70
C VAL A 141 5.25 -3.89 -3.66
N PHE A 142 4.99 -3.00 -2.71
CA PHE A 142 3.91 -3.13 -1.72
C PHE A 142 2.89 -2.04 -1.99
N TRP A 143 1.64 -2.43 -2.23
CA TRP A 143 0.54 -1.52 -2.48
C TRP A 143 -0.51 -1.65 -1.39
N LEU A 144 -0.80 -0.56 -0.69
CA LEU A 144 -1.68 -0.53 0.44
C LEU A 144 -2.61 0.69 0.45
N GLY A 145 -3.59 0.67 1.34
CA GLY A 145 -4.44 1.82 1.65
C GLY A 145 -5.93 1.51 1.54
N ASP A 146 -6.74 2.57 1.50
CA ASP A 146 -8.19 2.49 1.30
C ASP A 146 -8.49 2.36 -0.21
N LEU A 147 -8.47 1.11 -0.67
CA LEU A 147 -8.77 0.78 -2.07
C LEU A 147 -10.27 0.86 -2.37
N ASN A 148 -11.11 1.01 -1.35
CA ASN A 148 -12.54 1.29 -1.46
C ASN A 148 -13.40 0.26 -2.23
N TYR A 149 -12.86 -0.91 -2.59
CA TYR A 149 -13.65 -2.00 -3.16
C TYR A 149 -14.63 -2.56 -2.11
N ARG A 150 -15.81 -2.96 -2.58
CA ARG A 150 -16.97 -3.34 -1.74
C ARG A 150 -17.45 -4.74 -2.09
N ILE A 151 -18.53 -5.17 -1.44
CA ILE A 151 -19.31 -6.33 -1.90
C ILE A 151 -20.13 -5.92 -3.12
N THR A 152 -20.26 -6.77 -4.13
CA THR A 152 -21.10 -6.54 -5.33
C THR A 152 -22.58 -6.33 -4.95
N ASP A 153 -23.29 -5.53 -5.72
CA ASP A 153 -24.64 -5.03 -5.43
C ASP A 153 -25.76 -6.08 -5.50
N ASP A 154 -25.49 -7.24 -6.10
CA ASP A 154 -26.36 -8.42 -6.07
C ASP A 154 -26.51 -9.06 -4.68
N VAL A 155 -25.69 -8.66 -3.70
CA VAL A 155 -25.87 -9.00 -2.28
C VAL A 155 -26.55 -7.82 -1.56
N THR A 156 -27.69 -8.05 -0.89
CA THR A 156 -28.38 -6.95 -0.21
C THR A 156 -27.54 -6.40 0.94
N THR A 157 -27.68 -5.11 1.26
CA THR A 157 -26.96 -4.49 2.39
C THR A 157 -27.26 -5.22 3.70
N GLU A 158 -28.50 -5.67 3.89
CA GLU A 158 -28.93 -6.44 5.06
C GLU A 158 -28.20 -7.78 5.16
N ASP A 159 -28.12 -8.54 4.06
CA ASP A 159 -27.35 -9.80 4.04
C ASP A 159 -25.88 -9.57 4.37
N VAL A 160 -25.27 -8.49 3.84
CA VAL A 160 -23.87 -8.16 4.16
C VAL A 160 -23.70 -7.93 5.66
N PHE A 161 -24.62 -7.24 6.32
CA PHE A 161 -24.58 -7.09 7.78
C PHE A 161 -24.71 -8.43 8.49
N GLN A 162 -25.71 -9.24 8.14
CA GLN A 162 -25.95 -10.53 8.78
C GLN A 162 -24.73 -11.47 8.67
N TYR A 163 -24.14 -11.59 7.49
CA TYR A 163 -22.94 -12.41 7.29
C TYR A 163 -21.73 -11.85 8.04
N SER A 164 -21.55 -10.51 8.04
CA SER A 164 -20.42 -9.86 8.73
C SER A 164 -20.49 -10.06 10.24
N GLU A 165 -21.66 -9.83 10.83
CA GLU A 165 -21.89 -9.95 12.28
C GLU A 165 -21.86 -11.42 12.75
N ALA A 166 -22.25 -12.36 11.87
CA ALA A 166 -22.16 -13.80 12.14
C ALA A 166 -20.74 -14.37 11.93
N GLY A 167 -19.76 -13.58 11.51
CA GLY A 167 -18.40 -14.05 11.20
C GLY A 167 -18.33 -14.98 9.98
N LYS A 168 -19.35 -14.95 9.11
CA LYS A 168 -19.47 -15.82 7.93
C LYS A 168 -18.97 -15.08 6.68
N PHE A 169 -17.65 -14.99 6.53
CA PHE A 169 -17.04 -14.16 5.48
C PHE A 169 -17.00 -14.80 4.09
N ALA A 170 -16.98 -16.14 3.99
CA ALA A 170 -16.79 -16.82 2.70
C ALA A 170 -17.83 -16.43 1.62
N PRO A 171 -19.14 -16.34 1.91
CA PRO A 171 -20.12 -15.87 0.93
C PRO A 171 -19.87 -14.43 0.46
N LEU A 172 -19.39 -13.56 1.35
CA LEU A 172 -19.07 -12.17 1.03
C LEU A 172 -17.80 -12.06 0.20
N LEU A 173 -16.76 -12.83 0.54
CA LEU A 173 -15.49 -12.84 -0.19
C LEU A 173 -15.65 -13.34 -1.63
N ALA A 174 -16.57 -14.27 -1.87
CA ALA A 174 -16.93 -14.69 -3.23
C ALA A 174 -17.56 -13.57 -4.08
N LYS A 175 -18.01 -12.49 -3.44
CA LYS A 175 -18.68 -11.32 -4.00
C LYS A 175 -17.89 -10.02 -3.76
N GLU A 176 -16.65 -10.13 -3.32
CA GLU A 176 -15.81 -8.97 -3.03
C GLU A 176 -15.19 -8.44 -4.33
N GLN A 177 -15.39 -7.15 -4.60
CA GLN A 177 -15.08 -6.56 -5.90
C GLN A 177 -13.58 -6.59 -6.22
N LEU A 178 -12.66 -6.36 -5.27
CA LEU A 178 -11.22 -6.40 -5.57
C LEU A 178 -10.80 -7.82 -5.98
N LEU A 179 -11.24 -8.85 -5.24
CA LEU A 179 -10.96 -10.24 -5.58
C LEU A 179 -11.50 -10.61 -6.97
N LEU A 180 -12.71 -10.15 -7.30
CA LEU A 180 -13.32 -10.39 -8.61
C LEU A 180 -12.59 -9.67 -9.75
N GLU A 181 -12.23 -8.40 -9.56
CA GLU A 181 -11.52 -7.60 -10.57
C GLU A 181 -10.09 -8.10 -10.80
N ARG A 182 -9.40 -8.56 -9.75
CA ARG A 182 -8.11 -9.26 -9.87
C ARG A 182 -8.24 -10.57 -10.63
N LYS A 183 -9.25 -11.39 -10.29
CA LYS A 183 -9.52 -12.65 -11.01
C LYS A 183 -9.83 -12.43 -12.50
N ARG A 184 -10.45 -11.30 -12.84
CA ARG A 184 -10.73 -10.89 -14.24
C ARG A 184 -9.51 -10.31 -14.96
N GLY A 185 -8.41 -10.03 -14.25
CA GLY A 185 -7.20 -9.41 -14.80
C GLY A 185 -7.32 -7.89 -15.01
N ASN A 186 -8.32 -7.22 -14.43
CA ASN A 186 -8.56 -5.80 -14.65
C ASN A 186 -7.61 -4.89 -13.86
N VAL A 187 -7.14 -5.37 -12.70
CA VAL A 187 -6.31 -4.60 -11.77
C VAL A 187 -5.33 -5.52 -11.05
N PHE A 188 -4.21 -4.96 -10.56
CA PHE A 188 -3.25 -5.65 -9.70
C PHE A 188 -2.76 -6.98 -10.30
N HIS A 189 -2.45 -6.98 -11.59
CA HIS A 189 -1.83 -8.13 -12.28
C HIS A 189 -0.49 -8.48 -11.62
N GLU A 190 -0.22 -9.77 -11.38
CA GLU A 190 0.96 -10.30 -10.67
C GLU A 190 1.11 -9.85 -9.20
N PHE A 191 0.14 -9.13 -8.65
CA PHE A 191 0.13 -8.89 -7.21
C PHE A 191 -0.53 -10.06 -6.50
N GLU A 192 0.05 -10.40 -5.35
CA GLU A 192 -0.44 -11.34 -4.37
C GLU A 192 -1.15 -10.61 -3.22
N GLU A 193 -2.02 -11.33 -2.52
CA GLU A 193 -2.67 -10.85 -1.30
C GLU A 193 -2.91 -12.03 -0.35
N GLY A 194 -2.75 -11.78 0.95
CA GLY A 194 -3.00 -12.79 1.97
C GLY A 194 -4.47 -13.19 2.07
N ALA A 195 -4.74 -14.41 2.52
CA ALA A 195 -6.10 -14.83 2.82
C ALA A 195 -6.74 -13.91 3.89
N ILE A 196 -7.88 -13.32 3.56
CA ILE A 196 -8.64 -12.44 4.46
C ILE A 196 -9.37 -13.30 5.49
N LYS A 197 -8.92 -13.21 6.75
CA LYS A 197 -9.48 -13.96 7.89
C LYS A 197 -10.06 -13.05 8.97
N PHE A 198 -10.23 -11.77 8.67
CA PHE A 198 -10.70 -10.73 9.58
C PHE A 198 -12.00 -10.10 9.06
N PRO A 199 -12.84 -9.53 9.94
CA PRO A 199 -14.10 -8.94 9.53
C PRO A 199 -13.90 -7.73 8.60
N PRO A 200 -14.93 -7.35 7.82
CA PRO A 200 -14.90 -6.11 7.06
C PRO A 200 -14.51 -4.92 7.91
N THR A 201 -13.54 -4.13 7.44
CA THR A 201 -12.89 -3.04 8.20
C THR A 201 -13.64 -1.71 8.12
N TYR A 202 -14.68 -1.65 7.31
CA TYR A 202 -15.57 -0.51 7.12
C TYR A 202 -17.02 -0.99 7.08
N LYS A 203 -18.05 -0.26 7.50
CA LYS A 203 -18.06 1.06 8.16
C LYS A 203 -18.52 0.94 9.60
N PHE A 204 -17.70 1.36 10.54
CA PHE A 204 -18.01 1.38 11.97
C PHE A 204 -18.58 2.72 12.42
N GLN A 205 -19.25 2.72 13.57
CA GLN A 205 -19.50 3.95 14.31
C GLN A 205 -18.19 4.34 15.01
N ALA A 206 -17.63 5.49 14.69
CA ALA A 206 -16.40 5.98 15.31
C ALA A 206 -16.54 6.02 16.84
N GLY A 207 -15.50 5.59 17.54
CA GLY A 207 -15.47 5.33 18.98
C GLY A 207 -16.04 3.96 19.39
N THR A 208 -16.34 3.07 18.44
CA THR A 208 -16.91 1.74 18.74
C THR A 208 -16.38 0.63 17.80
N SER A 209 -16.76 -0.62 18.09
CA SER A 209 -16.60 -1.76 17.17
C SER A 209 -17.94 -2.26 16.61
N VAL A 210 -18.96 -1.39 16.58
CA VAL A 210 -20.29 -1.68 16.02
C VAL A 210 -20.39 -1.09 14.62
N TYR A 211 -20.88 -1.86 13.65
CA TYR A 211 -21.12 -1.33 12.32
C TYR A 211 -22.18 -0.20 12.34
N ASP A 212 -22.02 0.81 11.47
CA ASP A 212 -22.88 1.99 11.47
C ASP A 212 -24.22 1.72 10.77
N LYS A 213 -25.22 1.34 11.59
CA LYS A 213 -26.62 1.14 11.21
C LYS A 213 -27.54 2.28 11.69
N ARG A 214 -26.98 3.42 12.11
CA ARG A 214 -27.77 4.48 12.73
C ARG A 214 -28.74 5.13 11.71
N PRO A 215 -30.04 5.31 12.04
CA PRO A 215 -31.04 5.79 11.09
C PRO A 215 -30.74 7.16 10.46
N GLU A 216 -30.03 8.03 11.17
CA GLU A 216 -29.66 9.37 10.71
C GLU A 216 -28.45 9.39 9.75
N LYS A 217 -27.84 8.24 9.48
CA LYS A 217 -26.71 8.09 8.56
C LYS A 217 -27.12 7.29 7.34
N LYS A 218 -26.54 7.64 6.17
CA LYS A 218 -26.69 6.82 4.96
C LYS A 218 -26.11 5.43 5.25
N LEU A 219 -26.96 4.42 5.21
CA LEU A 219 -26.58 3.02 5.43
C LEU A 219 -25.53 2.59 4.38
N ARG A 220 -24.43 2.03 4.85
CA ARG A 220 -23.36 1.48 4.02
C ARG A 220 -23.12 0.04 4.44
N ALA A 221 -23.19 -0.89 3.49
CA ALA A 221 -22.83 -2.27 3.72
C ALA A 221 -21.37 -2.37 4.19
N PRO A 222 -21.07 -3.27 5.15
CA PRO A 222 -19.70 -3.58 5.53
C PRO A 222 -18.83 -3.98 4.33
N ALA A 223 -17.56 -3.59 4.32
CA ALA A 223 -16.61 -3.90 3.24
C ALA A 223 -15.16 -3.97 3.72
N TRP A 224 -14.33 -4.74 2.99
CA TRP A 224 -12.87 -4.74 3.10
C TRP A 224 -12.28 -3.66 2.19
N CYS A 225 -12.41 -2.41 2.62
CA CYS A 225 -11.87 -1.25 1.91
C CYS A 225 -10.34 -1.16 2.01
N ASP A 226 -9.79 -1.56 3.16
CA ASP A 226 -8.40 -1.37 3.55
C ASP A 226 -7.58 -2.63 3.24
N ARG A 227 -6.64 -2.55 2.29
CA ARG A 227 -5.99 -3.73 1.70
C ARG A 227 -4.47 -3.56 1.63
N ILE A 228 -3.76 -4.69 1.60
CA ILE A 228 -2.29 -4.72 1.44
C ILE A 228 -1.98 -5.85 0.45
N LEU A 229 -1.43 -5.48 -0.69
CA LEU A 229 -1.02 -6.38 -1.76
C LEU A 229 0.48 -6.21 -2.01
N TRP A 230 1.11 -7.23 -2.58
CA TRP A 230 2.53 -7.15 -2.95
C TRP A 230 2.81 -7.81 -4.29
N ARG A 231 3.85 -7.36 -4.98
CA ARG A 231 4.42 -8.01 -6.16
C ARG A 231 5.92 -8.13 -5.96
N ALA A 232 6.49 -9.26 -6.37
CA ALA A 232 7.93 -9.48 -6.37
C ALA A 232 8.38 -10.04 -7.71
N LYS A 233 9.50 -9.54 -8.26
CA LYS A 233 10.10 -10.11 -9.48
C LYS A 233 10.54 -11.56 -9.28
N THR A 234 10.89 -11.93 -8.05
CA THR A 234 11.13 -13.32 -7.63
C THR A 234 10.16 -13.66 -6.51
N PRO A 235 9.01 -14.29 -6.81
CA PRO A 235 7.95 -14.55 -5.82
C PRO A 235 8.42 -15.27 -4.56
N ASP A 236 9.29 -16.26 -4.69
CA ASP A 236 9.80 -17.06 -3.56
C ASP A 236 10.63 -16.26 -2.54
N HIS A 237 11.02 -15.03 -2.87
CA HIS A 237 11.74 -14.15 -1.95
C HIS A 237 10.82 -13.41 -0.97
N VAL A 238 9.50 -13.53 -1.09
CA VAL A 238 8.55 -12.87 -0.19
C VAL A 238 7.63 -13.90 0.44
N SER A 239 7.63 -13.94 1.77
CA SER A 239 6.70 -14.76 2.55
C SER A 239 5.87 -13.88 3.47
N LEU A 240 4.54 -13.98 3.36
CA LEU A 240 3.62 -13.32 4.27
C LEU A 240 3.57 -14.08 5.59
N LEU A 241 3.89 -13.39 6.70
CA LEU A 241 3.86 -13.96 8.05
C LEU A 241 2.50 -13.73 8.71
N HIS A 242 1.95 -12.53 8.57
CA HIS A 242 0.69 -12.14 9.19
C HIS A 242 -0.05 -11.14 8.32
N TYR A 243 -1.37 -11.23 8.27
CA TYR A 243 -2.25 -10.26 7.63
C TYR A 243 -3.57 -10.17 8.41
N ASN A 244 -3.83 -9.04 9.06
CA ASN A 244 -4.97 -8.90 9.96
C ASN A 244 -5.42 -7.43 10.14
N ALA A 245 -6.60 -7.25 10.73
CA ALA A 245 -7.12 -5.97 11.17
C ALA A 245 -7.03 -5.83 12.70
N VAL A 246 -6.77 -4.61 13.17
CA VAL A 246 -6.71 -4.27 14.60
C VAL A 246 -8.09 -3.80 15.07
N MET A 247 -8.95 -4.75 15.45
CA MET A 247 -10.34 -4.44 15.83
C MET A 247 -10.47 -3.63 17.13
N ALA A 248 -9.46 -3.71 18.00
CA ALA A 248 -9.42 -3.02 19.28
C ALA A 248 -9.25 -1.48 19.16
N LEU A 249 -8.80 -0.97 18.01
CA LEU A 249 -8.70 0.46 17.76
C LEU A 249 -9.99 0.95 17.09
N ASP A 250 -10.63 1.95 17.69
CA ASP A 250 -11.99 2.35 17.33
C ASP A 250 -12.17 3.85 17.07
N LEU A 251 -11.10 4.63 17.06
CA LEU A 251 -11.15 6.07 16.82
C LEU A 251 -11.75 6.47 15.46
N SER A 252 -11.68 5.59 14.46
CA SER A 252 -12.17 5.81 13.09
C SER A 252 -13.37 4.91 12.77
N ASP A 253 -14.11 5.26 11.72
CA ASP A 253 -15.08 4.38 11.09
C ASP A 253 -14.42 3.26 10.24
N HIS A 254 -13.09 3.28 10.12
CA HIS A 254 -12.26 2.20 9.60
C HIS A 254 -11.44 1.52 10.71
N LYS A 255 -11.07 0.25 10.49
CA LYS A 255 -10.15 -0.50 11.35
C LYS A 255 -8.76 -0.59 10.72
N PRO A 256 -7.67 -0.29 11.44
CA PRO A 256 -6.31 -0.41 10.90
C PRO A 256 -6.03 -1.83 10.40
N VAL A 257 -5.38 -1.96 9.25
CA VAL A 257 -4.93 -3.23 8.67
C VAL A 257 -3.42 -3.26 8.66
N HIS A 258 -2.84 -4.41 9.01
CA HIS A 258 -1.39 -4.60 9.02
C HIS A 258 -1.01 -5.92 8.34
N ALA A 259 0.20 -5.94 7.79
CA ALA A 259 0.82 -7.14 7.28
C ALA A 259 2.30 -7.18 7.68
N PHE A 260 2.80 -8.37 7.97
CA PHE A 260 4.21 -8.63 8.26
C PHE A 260 4.76 -9.60 7.22
N PHE A 261 5.94 -9.30 6.70
CA PHE A 261 6.58 -10.05 5.63
C PHE A 261 8.00 -10.44 6.04
N ASP A 262 8.41 -11.62 5.63
CA ASP A 262 9.81 -11.96 5.46
C ASP A 262 10.19 -11.71 4.00
N VAL A 263 11.26 -10.96 3.77
CA VAL A 263 11.68 -10.52 2.43
C VAL A 263 13.18 -10.76 2.28
N GLN A 264 13.56 -11.59 1.32
CA GLN A 264 14.96 -11.85 1.02
C GLN A 264 15.58 -10.67 0.27
N ILE A 265 16.56 -10.02 0.88
CA ILE A 265 17.25 -8.86 0.31
C ILE A 265 18.61 -9.28 -0.27
N LYS A 266 18.89 -8.86 -1.51
CA LYS A 266 20.18 -9.06 -2.17
C LYS A 266 21.23 -8.18 -1.49
N HIS A 267 22.41 -8.76 -1.23
CA HIS A 267 23.58 -8.05 -0.73
C HIS A 267 24.84 -8.53 -1.45
N GLN A 268 25.39 -7.71 -2.34
CA GLN A 268 26.63 -7.92 -3.05
C GLN A 268 27.80 -7.53 -2.17
N VAL A 269 28.60 -8.52 -1.78
CA VAL A 269 29.86 -8.29 -1.08
C VAL A 269 30.92 -7.83 -2.10
N VAL A 270 31.21 -6.53 -2.14
CA VAL A 270 32.09 -5.86 -3.12
C VAL A 270 33.45 -6.55 -3.29
N THR A 271 34.04 -7.04 -2.19
CA THR A 271 35.34 -7.75 -2.22
C THR A 271 35.29 -9.04 -3.05
N LYS A 272 34.19 -9.81 -2.97
CA LYS A 272 33.99 -11.03 -3.77
C LYS A 272 33.74 -10.71 -5.25
N LYS A 273 33.00 -9.63 -5.54
CA LYS A 273 32.77 -9.17 -6.92
C LYS A 273 34.08 -8.81 -7.61
N ASN A 274 34.93 -8.04 -6.94
CA ASN A 274 36.23 -7.64 -7.49
C ASN A 274 37.19 -8.83 -7.70
N GLN A 275 37.08 -9.87 -6.86
CA GLN A 275 37.85 -11.10 -7.04
C GLN A 275 37.38 -11.89 -8.26
N VAL A 276 36.07 -12.13 -8.40
CA VAL A 276 35.50 -12.82 -9.56
C VAL A 276 35.74 -12.06 -10.87
N SER A 277 35.62 -10.72 -10.86
CA SER A 277 35.93 -9.91 -12.05
C SER A 277 37.41 -10.00 -12.45
N ARG A 278 38.32 -10.15 -11.49
CA ARG A 278 39.75 -10.38 -11.78
C ARG A 278 39.99 -11.78 -12.33
N ASP A 279 39.36 -12.80 -11.75
CA ASP A 279 39.53 -14.20 -12.16
C ASP A 279 38.97 -14.49 -13.57
N ILE A 280 37.96 -13.74 -14.03
CA ILE A 280 37.41 -13.84 -15.40
C ILE A 280 38.25 -13.06 -16.43
N SER A 281 39.04 -12.07 -15.97
CA SER A 281 39.86 -11.21 -16.84
C SER A 281 41.29 -11.74 -17.04
N CYS A 282 41.62 -12.90 -16.45
CA CYS A 282 42.86 -13.64 -16.61
C CYS A 282 42.62 -14.93 -17.39
#